data_AF-A0A7C1DM55-F1
#
_entry.id   AF-A0A7C1DM55-F1
#
_cell.length_a   1.000
_cell.length_b   1.000
_cell.length_c   1.000
_cell.angle_alpha   90.00
_cell.angle_beta   90.00
_cell.angle_gamma   90.00
#
_symmetry.space_group_name_H-M   'P 1'
#
loop_
_entity.id
_entity.type
_entity.pdbx_description
1 polymer ?
#
loop_
_entity_poly.entity_id
_entity_poly.type
_entity_poly.pdbx_seq_one_letter_code
_entity_poly.pdbx_strand_id
1 'polypeptide(L)'
;MNKGKDSRVSGRRLWVPRMSTVGAECLAAALRSIGFDAEVSPPSNDETLALAARFTTGEECLPQRVVLGNFLRVMRRDDFDPAHTAFFLPTSSGPCRFGQYAPFMRKILKELSHEDALVFSPTSSDGYEGIARDVTRFKRTAWRAVIASDILRKIHLMRRPYEAVPGDADRILGEGIREAAAVLEDRTLRPRRQLRRLAGALEGVRDAFL
;
A
#
# COMPACT_ATOMS: atom_id res chain seq x y z
N MET A 1 -14.28 23.69 5.72
CA MET A 1 -13.03 23.98 6.45
C MET A 1 -12.51 22.68 7.09
N ASN A 2 -11.79 21.85 6.33
CA ASN A 2 -11.52 20.45 6.69
C ASN A 2 -10.15 20.27 7.40
N LYS A 3 -9.99 20.89 8.58
CA LYS A 3 -8.72 20.86 9.35
C LYS A 3 -8.48 19.58 10.17
N GLY A 4 -9.40 18.60 10.18
CA GLY A 4 -9.48 17.60 11.27
C GLY A 4 -9.04 16.14 11.01
N LYS A 5 -8.54 15.78 9.82
CA LYS A 5 -8.15 14.38 9.52
C LYS A 5 -6.66 14.19 9.21
N ASP A 6 -6.05 15.15 8.51
CA ASP A 6 -4.60 15.17 8.22
C ASP A 6 -3.74 15.19 9.50
N SER A 7 -4.23 15.85 10.56
CA SER A 7 -3.52 15.96 11.84
C SER A 7 -3.38 14.64 12.60
N ARG A 8 -4.24 13.66 12.33
CA ARG A 8 -4.25 12.40 13.10
C ARG A 8 -3.20 11.41 12.62
N VAL A 9 -2.82 11.44 11.35
CA VAL A 9 -1.76 10.55 10.85
C VAL A 9 -0.38 11.19 10.99
N SER A 10 -0.30 12.51 11.14
CA SER A 10 0.96 13.22 11.37
C SER A 10 1.69 12.66 12.60
N GLY A 11 3.00 12.41 12.45
CA GLY A 11 3.83 11.79 13.50
C GLY A 11 3.69 10.26 13.60
N ARG A 12 2.89 9.61 12.75
CA ARG A 12 2.72 8.16 12.74
C ARG A 12 3.22 7.55 11.42
N ARG A 13 3.85 6.38 11.50
CA ARG A 13 4.13 5.57 10.32
C ARG A 13 2.85 4.90 9.83
N LEU A 14 2.51 5.12 8.57
CA LEU A 14 1.33 4.59 7.91
C LEU A 14 1.66 3.29 7.17
N TRP A 15 1.21 2.16 7.72
CA TRP A 15 1.38 0.85 7.13
C TRP A 15 0.34 0.58 6.05
N VAL A 16 0.81 0.45 4.82
CA VAL A 16 0.01 0.11 3.64
C VAL A 16 -0.08 -1.41 3.51
N PRO A 17 -1.29 -1.99 3.37
CA PRO A 17 -1.44 -3.43 3.25
C PRO A 17 -0.84 -3.94 1.93
N ARG A 18 0.02 -4.96 2.01
CA ARG A 18 0.59 -5.64 0.85
C ARG A 18 -0.41 -6.60 0.17
N MET A 19 -1.44 -6.04 -0.47
CA MET A 19 -2.38 -6.82 -1.30
C MET A 19 -1.78 -7.23 -2.66
N SER A 20 -0.87 -6.41 -3.17
CA SER A 20 0.02 -6.76 -4.28
C SER A 20 1.37 -6.10 -4.03
N THR A 21 2.48 -6.73 -4.40
CA THR A 21 3.81 -6.13 -4.20
C THR A 21 3.93 -4.82 -4.96
N VAL A 22 3.72 -4.84 -6.28
CA VAL A 22 3.86 -3.67 -7.15
C VAL A 22 2.89 -2.54 -6.77
N GLY A 23 1.61 -2.88 -6.58
CA GLY A 23 0.58 -1.88 -6.30
C GLY A 23 0.73 -1.24 -4.92
N ALA A 24 1.11 -2.02 -3.90
CA ALA A 24 1.31 -1.47 -2.57
C ALA A 24 2.52 -0.53 -2.50
N GLU A 25 3.64 -0.88 -3.15
CA GLU A 25 4.83 -0.02 -3.22
C GLU A 25 4.54 1.30 -3.96
N CYS A 26 3.87 1.22 -5.12
CA CYS A 26 3.47 2.41 -5.88
C CYS A 26 2.46 3.29 -5.11
N LEU A 27 1.53 2.68 -4.37
CA LEU A 27 0.58 3.42 -3.52
C LEU A 27 1.28 4.08 -2.32
N ALA A 28 2.19 3.38 -1.66
CA ALA A 28 2.99 3.95 -0.58
C ALA A 28 3.81 5.15 -1.08
N ALA A 29 4.43 5.05 -2.26
CA ALA A 29 5.11 6.18 -2.89
C ALA A 29 4.16 7.35 -3.20
N ALA A 30 2.94 7.08 -3.67
CA ALA A 30 1.94 8.12 -3.90
C ALA A 30 1.51 8.81 -2.58
N LEU A 31 1.37 8.07 -1.48
CA LEU A 31 1.11 8.63 -0.14
C LEU A 31 2.30 9.46 0.37
N ARG A 32 3.53 8.99 0.17
CA ARG A 32 4.74 9.77 0.47
C ARG A 32 4.84 11.04 -0.38
N SER A 33 4.31 11.05 -1.61
CA SER A 33 4.28 12.25 -2.46
C SER A 33 3.42 13.42 -1.92
N ILE A 34 2.59 13.17 -0.90
CA ILE A 34 1.67 14.15 -0.32
C ILE A 34 1.89 14.42 1.18
N GLY A 35 2.89 13.81 1.82
CA GLY A 35 3.25 14.15 3.20
C GLY A 35 3.30 12.98 4.19
N PHE A 36 2.77 11.81 3.84
CA PHE A 36 2.74 10.68 4.76
C PHE A 36 4.10 10.01 4.90
N ASP A 37 4.44 9.57 6.11
CA ASP A 37 5.45 8.53 6.31
C ASP A 37 4.76 7.18 6.06
N ALA A 38 4.87 6.65 4.85
CA ALA A 38 4.15 5.45 4.43
C ALA A 38 5.09 4.30 4.04
N GLU A 39 4.88 3.14 4.64
CA GLU A 39 5.65 1.91 4.42
C GLU A 39 4.70 0.74 4.13
N VAL A 40 5.11 -0.19 3.27
CA VAL A 40 4.30 -1.38 2.96
C VAL A 40 4.50 -2.44 4.03
N SER A 41 3.43 -3.10 4.46
CA SER A 41 3.50 -4.18 5.45
C SER A 41 4.38 -5.35 4.96
N PRO A 42 4.99 -6.14 5.88
CA PRO A 42 5.92 -7.22 5.54
C PRO A 42 5.37 -8.22 4.51
N PRO A 43 6.23 -8.91 3.73
CA PRO A 43 5.77 -9.93 2.79
C PRO A 43 5.06 -11.04 3.54
N SER A 44 3.92 -11.48 3.01
CA SER A 44 3.14 -12.57 3.62
C SER A 44 3.95 -13.87 3.61
N ASN A 45 3.91 -14.60 4.73
CA ASN A 45 4.50 -15.94 4.86
C ASN A 45 3.55 -16.83 5.69
N ASP A 46 3.96 -18.05 6.03
CA ASP A 46 3.12 -18.98 6.80
C ASP A 46 2.72 -18.40 8.18
N GLU A 47 3.61 -17.62 8.80
CA GLU A 47 3.33 -16.93 10.06
C GLU A 47 2.17 -15.93 9.91
N THR A 48 2.05 -15.23 8.76
CA THR A 48 0.95 -14.30 8.48
C THR A 48 -0.41 -14.98 8.67
N LEU A 49 -0.60 -16.17 8.10
CA LEU A 49 -1.87 -16.87 8.20
C LEU A 49 -2.08 -17.49 9.59
N ALA A 50 -1.01 -17.99 10.21
CA ALA A 50 -1.05 -18.53 11.58
C ALA A 50 -1.42 -17.46 12.61
N LEU A 51 -0.95 -16.22 12.43
CA LEU A 51 -1.31 -15.09 13.28
C LEU A 51 -2.76 -14.67 13.11
N ALA A 52 -3.21 -14.50 11.88
CA ALA A 52 -4.59 -14.14 11.60
C ALA A 52 -5.58 -15.20 12.14
N ALA A 53 -5.24 -16.49 12.02
CA ALA A 53 -6.06 -17.60 12.51
C ALA A 53 -6.41 -17.52 14.00
N ARG A 54 -5.62 -16.80 14.82
CA ARG A 54 -5.91 -16.61 16.25
C ARG A 54 -7.12 -15.69 16.51
N PHE A 55 -7.49 -14.87 15.52
CA PHE A 55 -8.55 -13.85 15.64
C PHE A 55 -9.68 -14.03 14.64
N THR A 56 -9.58 -15.02 13.74
CA THR A 56 -10.51 -15.26 12.64
C THR A 56 -11.18 -16.61 12.78
N THR A 57 -12.47 -16.71 12.45
CA THR A 57 -13.24 -17.96 12.54
C THR A 57 -13.27 -18.74 11.21
N GLY A 58 -12.81 -18.13 10.12
CA GLY A 58 -12.86 -18.72 8.77
C GLY A 58 -13.99 -18.17 7.91
N GLU A 59 -14.85 -17.30 8.45
CA GLU A 59 -15.85 -16.55 7.69
C GLU A 59 -15.26 -15.33 6.96
N GLU A 60 -14.05 -14.93 7.34
CA GLU A 60 -13.31 -13.84 6.72
C GLU A 60 -12.71 -14.29 5.40
N CYS A 61 -12.87 -13.46 4.37
CA CYS A 61 -12.21 -13.69 3.09
C CYS A 61 -10.68 -13.70 3.25
N LEU A 62 -9.99 -14.51 2.42
CA LEU A 62 -8.53 -14.66 2.49
C LEU A 62 -7.76 -13.31 2.51
N PRO A 63 -8.11 -12.29 1.72
CA PRO A 63 -7.39 -11.01 1.77
C PRO A 63 -7.50 -10.32 3.14
N GLN A 64 -8.61 -10.48 3.87
CA GLN A 64 -8.76 -9.94 5.21
C GLN A 64 -7.79 -10.63 6.19
N ARG A 65 -7.69 -11.96 6.09
CA ARG A 65 -6.76 -12.76 6.90
C ARG A 65 -5.31 -12.38 6.60
N VAL A 66 -4.94 -12.22 5.33
CA VAL A 66 -3.59 -11.81 4.93
C VAL A 66 -3.25 -10.41 5.44
N VAL A 67 -4.16 -9.44 5.28
CA VAL A 67 -3.95 -8.06 5.73
C VAL A 67 -3.81 -8.00 7.25
N LEU A 68 -4.73 -8.65 7.98
CA LEU A 68 -4.65 -8.74 9.43
C LEU A 68 -3.33 -9.37 9.87
N GLY A 69 -2.96 -10.52 9.31
CA GLY A 69 -1.74 -11.22 9.65
C GLY A 69 -0.49 -10.36 9.44
N ASN A 70 -0.41 -9.63 8.34
CA ASN A 70 0.74 -8.76 8.07
C ASN A 70 0.80 -7.58 9.04
N PHE A 71 -0.34 -7.02 9.45
CA PHE A 71 -0.37 -5.97 10.49
C PHE A 71 -0.04 -6.54 11.87
N LEU A 72 -0.49 -7.74 12.22
CA LEU A 72 -0.06 -8.41 13.46
C LEU A 72 1.46 -8.66 13.48
N ARG A 73 2.07 -8.94 12.33
CA ARG A 73 3.54 -9.04 12.21
C ARG A 73 4.22 -7.69 12.40
N VAL A 74 3.64 -6.58 11.92
CA VAL A 74 4.12 -5.23 12.25
C VAL A 74 4.08 -5.00 13.76
N MET A 75 3.00 -5.40 14.42
CA MET A 75 2.83 -5.23 15.88
C MET A 75 3.77 -6.09 16.73
N ARG A 76 4.44 -7.08 16.12
CA ARG A 76 5.41 -7.97 16.79
C ARG A 76 6.85 -7.50 16.67
N ARG A 77 7.11 -6.42 15.93
CA ARG A 77 8.47 -5.91 15.80
C ARG A 77 8.90 -5.26 17.10
N ASP A 78 10.19 -5.35 17.42
CA ASP A 78 10.75 -4.76 18.64
C ASP A 78 10.62 -3.22 18.67
N ASP A 79 10.50 -2.60 17.49
CA ASP A 79 10.31 -1.16 17.30
C ASP A 79 8.83 -0.74 17.23
N PHE A 80 7.89 -1.64 17.55
CA PHE A 80 6.45 -1.32 17.49
C PHE A 80 6.02 -0.42 18.64
N ASP A 81 5.56 0.78 18.28
CA ASP A 81 4.87 1.71 19.18
C ASP A 81 3.47 2.03 18.63
N PRO A 82 2.38 1.62 19.32
CA PRO A 82 1.02 1.96 18.93
C PRO A 82 0.81 3.47 18.71
N ALA A 83 1.35 4.34 19.57
CA ALA A 83 1.11 5.78 19.50
C ALA A 83 1.69 6.41 18.22
N HIS A 84 2.76 5.82 17.68
CA HIS A 84 3.44 6.23 16.45
C HIS A 84 3.07 5.34 15.24
N THR A 85 2.03 4.52 15.35
CA THR A 85 1.61 3.61 14.28
C THR A 85 0.23 3.95 13.73
N ALA A 86 0.08 3.89 12.41
CA ALA A 86 -1.20 3.93 11.72
C ALA A 86 -1.33 2.78 10.71
N PHE A 87 -2.51 2.17 10.62
CA PHE A 87 -2.84 1.14 9.64
C PHE A 87 -3.77 1.70 8.57
N PHE A 88 -3.34 1.61 7.30
CA PHE A 88 -4.13 2.06 6.15
C PHE A 88 -5.15 1.01 5.74
N LEU A 89 -6.43 1.27 6.01
CA LEU A 89 -7.54 0.38 5.66
C LEU A 89 -8.66 1.22 5.02
N PRO A 90 -8.52 1.64 3.76
CA PRO A 90 -9.56 2.40 3.10
C PRO A 90 -10.84 1.58 3.05
N THR A 91 -11.98 2.28 3.02
CA THR A 91 -13.30 1.67 3.02
C THR A 91 -14.09 2.08 1.78
N SER A 92 -15.00 1.23 1.36
CA SER A 92 -15.94 1.51 0.27
C SER A 92 -17.29 0.91 0.61
N SER A 93 -18.35 1.60 0.21
CA SER A 93 -19.69 1.01 0.19
C SER A 93 -19.77 0.03 -0.98
N GLY A 94 -20.08 -1.22 -0.71
CA GLY A 94 -20.21 -2.27 -1.71
C GLY A 94 -20.46 -3.63 -1.07
N PRO A 95 -20.81 -4.65 -1.86
CA PRO A 95 -21.07 -6.01 -1.34
C PRO A 95 -19.79 -6.70 -0.87
N CYS A 96 -18.63 -6.18 -1.26
CA CYS A 96 -17.34 -6.69 -0.82
C CYS A 96 -17.17 -6.38 0.67
N ARG A 97 -16.88 -7.41 1.48
CA ARG A 97 -16.61 -7.31 2.94
C ARG A 97 -15.47 -6.35 3.30
N PHE A 98 -14.81 -5.73 2.33
CA PHE A 98 -13.77 -4.71 2.49
C PHE A 98 -14.13 -3.61 3.50
N GLY A 99 -15.38 -3.14 3.53
CA GLY A 99 -15.83 -2.15 4.52
C GLY A 99 -15.75 -2.62 5.99
N GLN A 100 -15.64 -3.93 6.23
CA GLN A 100 -15.51 -4.53 7.55
C GLN A 100 -14.07 -4.63 8.04
N TYR A 101 -13.07 -4.37 7.18
CA TYR A 101 -11.66 -4.53 7.56
C TYR A 101 -11.26 -3.55 8.67
N ALA A 102 -11.66 -2.28 8.52
CA ALA A 102 -11.34 -1.25 9.50
C ALA A 102 -12.06 -1.46 10.86
N PRO A 103 -13.39 -1.72 10.92
CA PRO A 103 -14.04 -2.12 12.17
C PRO A 103 -13.41 -3.34 12.84
N PHE A 104 -13.08 -4.36 12.05
CA PHE A 104 -12.46 -5.58 12.56
C PHE A 104 -11.06 -5.32 13.14
N MET A 105 -10.23 -4.54 12.44
CA MET A 105 -8.91 -4.15 12.94
C MET A 105 -9.02 -3.36 14.25
N ARG A 106 -9.96 -2.42 14.38
CA ARG A 106 -10.17 -1.68 15.63
C ARG A 106 -10.56 -2.60 16.80
N LYS A 107 -11.41 -3.59 16.54
CA LYS A 107 -11.78 -4.60 17.54
C LYS A 107 -10.53 -5.35 18.03
N ILE A 108 -9.68 -5.81 17.12
CA ILE A 108 -8.46 -6.56 17.46
C ILE A 108 -7.45 -5.68 18.20
N LEU A 109 -7.27 -4.42 17.78
CA LEU A 109 -6.41 -3.48 18.50
C LEU A 109 -6.87 -3.27 19.94
N LYS A 110 -8.18 -3.20 20.18
CA LYS A 110 -8.75 -3.14 21.52
C LYS A 110 -8.50 -4.41 22.33
N GLU A 111 -8.73 -5.59 21.74
CA GLU A 111 -8.46 -6.87 22.41
C GLU A 111 -6.98 -7.04 22.81
N LEU A 112 -6.08 -6.43 22.03
CA LEU A 112 -4.63 -6.43 22.29
C LEU A 112 -4.12 -5.24 23.10
N SER A 113 -5.00 -4.38 23.62
CA SER A 113 -4.61 -3.17 24.36
C SER A 113 -3.68 -2.22 23.56
N HIS A 114 -3.91 -2.10 22.26
CA HIS A 114 -3.16 -1.25 21.32
C HIS A 114 -4.05 -0.18 20.67
N GLU A 115 -4.97 0.39 21.45
CA GLU A 115 -5.97 1.36 20.98
C GLU A 115 -5.36 2.69 20.48
N ASP A 116 -4.13 3.01 20.91
CA ASP A 116 -3.39 4.18 20.45
C ASP A 116 -2.95 4.09 18.98
N ALA A 117 -2.92 2.88 18.41
CA ALA A 117 -2.66 2.66 16.99
C ALA A 117 -3.85 3.14 16.14
N LEU A 118 -3.57 4.05 15.20
CA LEU A 118 -4.61 4.65 14.38
C LEU A 118 -5.05 3.73 13.24
N VAL A 119 -6.34 3.40 13.15
CA VAL A 119 -6.91 2.82 11.92
C VAL A 119 -7.35 3.94 10.98
N PHE A 120 -6.49 4.26 10.00
CA PHE A 120 -6.75 5.28 8.98
C PHE A 120 -7.56 4.69 7.83
N SER A 121 -8.84 5.04 7.78
CA SER A 121 -9.84 4.44 6.88
C SER A 121 -10.57 5.50 6.05
N PRO A 122 -9.90 6.11 5.06
CA PRO A 122 -10.56 7.05 4.15
C PRO A 122 -11.59 6.32 3.27
N THR A 123 -12.64 7.03 2.87
CA THR A 123 -13.78 6.45 2.14
C THR A 123 -13.75 6.86 0.67
N SER A 124 -14.22 5.97 -0.22
CA SER A 124 -14.45 6.30 -1.62
C SER A 124 -15.66 7.21 -1.82
N SER A 125 -16.60 7.25 -0.86
CA SER A 125 -17.86 8.01 -0.97
C SER A 125 -17.68 9.53 -1.03
N ASP A 126 -16.62 10.06 -0.41
CA ASP A 126 -16.22 11.48 -0.51
C ASP A 126 -15.09 11.68 -1.54
N GLY A 127 -14.82 10.67 -2.36
CA GLY A 127 -13.70 10.68 -3.29
C GLY A 127 -12.35 10.82 -2.60
N TYR A 128 -12.19 10.29 -1.38
CA TYR A 128 -10.96 10.38 -0.59
C TYR A 128 -10.56 11.80 -0.17
N GLU A 129 -11.53 12.71 -0.05
CA GLU A 129 -11.29 14.08 0.47
C GLU A 129 -10.63 14.09 1.85
N GLY A 130 -10.81 13.02 2.63
CA GLY A 130 -10.17 12.84 3.93
C GLY A 130 -8.68 12.47 3.90
N ILE A 131 -8.07 12.25 2.72
CA ILE A 131 -6.67 11.79 2.62
C ILE A 131 -5.66 12.93 2.76
N ALA A 132 -5.86 14.10 2.17
CA ALA A 132 -4.88 15.19 2.28
C ALA A 132 -5.46 16.54 1.93
N ARG A 133 -4.72 17.61 2.24
CA ARG A 133 -5.04 18.95 1.74
C ARG A 133 -4.98 19.05 0.21
N ASP A 134 -4.05 18.33 -0.44
CA ASP A 134 -3.93 18.29 -1.92
C ASP A 134 -4.45 16.96 -2.49
N VAL A 135 -5.76 16.78 -2.38
CA VAL A 135 -6.45 15.59 -2.91
C VAL A 135 -6.31 15.48 -4.44
N THR A 136 -6.20 16.60 -5.17
CA THR A 136 -6.07 16.58 -6.63
C THR A 136 -4.73 15.98 -7.07
N ARG A 137 -3.63 16.39 -6.42
CA ARG A 137 -2.30 15.79 -6.66
C ARG A 137 -2.28 14.33 -6.27
N PHE A 138 -2.86 13.97 -5.11
CA PHE A 138 -2.95 12.59 -4.68
C PHE A 138 -3.70 11.74 -5.70
N LYS A 139 -4.94 12.11 -6.07
CA LYS A 139 -5.76 11.38 -7.05
C LYS A 139 -5.01 11.12 -8.35
N ARG A 140 -4.34 12.14 -8.88
CA ARG A 140 -3.55 12.03 -10.12
C ARG A 140 -2.37 11.07 -9.96
N THR A 141 -1.62 11.18 -8.87
CA THR A 141 -0.43 10.37 -8.62
C THR A 141 -0.82 8.92 -8.29
N ALA A 142 -1.86 8.72 -7.49
CA ALA A 142 -2.44 7.42 -7.18
C ALA A 142 -2.98 6.73 -8.45
N TRP A 143 -3.64 7.46 -9.35
CA TRP A 143 -4.08 6.89 -10.62
C TRP A 143 -2.90 6.43 -11.50
N ARG A 144 -1.83 7.23 -11.55
CA ARG A 144 -0.58 6.84 -12.23
C ARG A 144 0.08 5.64 -11.57
N ALA A 145 0.06 5.57 -10.24
CA ALA A 145 0.56 4.43 -9.47
C ALA A 145 -0.19 3.15 -9.84
N VAL A 146 -1.53 3.20 -9.92
CA VAL A 146 -2.36 2.06 -10.36
C VAL A 146 -1.96 1.61 -11.77
N ILE A 147 -1.93 2.52 -12.74
CA ILE A 147 -1.59 2.19 -14.13
C ILE A 147 -0.17 1.63 -14.25
N ALA A 148 0.83 2.30 -13.65
CA ALA A 148 2.21 1.85 -13.69
C ALA A 148 2.37 0.47 -13.02
N SER A 149 1.68 0.25 -11.89
CA SER A 149 1.73 -1.04 -11.22
C SER A 149 1.14 -2.18 -12.06
N ASP A 150 0.06 -1.92 -12.79
CA ASP A 150 -0.55 -2.88 -13.70
C ASP A 150 0.36 -3.20 -14.89
N ILE A 151 0.98 -2.17 -15.49
CA ILE A 151 1.93 -2.34 -16.61
C ILE A 151 3.15 -3.15 -16.17
N LEU A 152 3.80 -2.77 -15.05
CA LEU A 152 4.95 -3.50 -14.51
C LEU A 152 4.61 -4.96 -14.23
N ARG A 153 3.46 -5.21 -13.59
CA ARG A 153 2.99 -6.57 -13.31
C ARG A 153 2.75 -7.35 -14.60
N LYS A 154 2.14 -6.74 -15.62
CA LYS A 154 1.92 -7.37 -16.93
C LYS A 154 3.24 -7.72 -17.61
N ILE A 155 4.18 -6.79 -17.69
CA ILE A 155 5.50 -7.04 -18.29
C ILE A 155 6.17 -8.22 -17.57
N HIS A 156 6.22 -8.18 -16.25
CA HIS A 156 6.81 -9.25 -15.45
C HIS A 156 6.13 -10.60 -15.70
N LEU A 157 4.80 -10.68 -15.66
CA LEU A 157 4.07 -11.93 -15.88
C LEU A 157 4.18 -12.46 -17.32
N MET A 158 4.35 -11.59 -18.31
CA MET A 158 4.60 -12.00 -19.70
C MET A 158 6.01 -12.52 -19.92
N ARG A 159 6.99 -12.12 -19.09
CA ARG A 159 8.42 -12.42 -19.31
C ARG A 159 8.96 -13.50 -18.39
N ARG A 160 8.48 -13.58 -17.14
CA ARG A 160 8.91 -14.56 -16.14
C ARG A 160 8.90 -16.01 -16.63
N PRO A 161 7.92 -16.49 -17.43
CA PRO A 161 7.97 -17.86 -17.97
C PRO A 161 9.09 -18.12 -18.98
N TYR A 162 9.69 -17.06 -19.52
CA TYR A 162 10.74 -17.12 -20.55
C TYR A 162 12.10 -16.66 -19.99
N GLU A 163 12.26 -16.56 -18.66
CA GLU A 163 13.51 -16.13 -18.06
C GLU A 163 14.63 -17.14 -18.37
N ALA A 164 15.76 -16.65 -18.90
CA ALA A 164 16.90 -17.49 -19.21
C ALA A 164 17.70 -17.86 -17.95
N VAL A 165 17.77 -16.92 -17.00
CA VAL A 165 18.41 -17.10 -15.69
C VAL A 165 17.33 -17.01 -14.62
N PRO A 166 17.15 -18.05 -13.79
CA PRO A 166 16.15 -18.04 -12.73
C PRO A 166 16.27 -16.83 -11.81
N GLY A 167 15.16 -16.10 -11.62
CA GLY A 167 15.08 -14.95 -10.73
C GLY A 167 15.44 -13.60 -11.36
N ASP A 168 15.91 -13.56 -12.60
CA ASP A 168 16.16 -12.29 -13.30
C ASP A 168 14.86 -11.49 -13.48
N ALA A 169 13.75 -12.16 -13.75
CA ALA A 169 12.47 -11.47 -13.90
C ALA A 169 11.98 -10.81 -12.61
N ASP A 170 12.23 -11.44 -11.46
CA ASP A 170 11.91 -10.91 -10.13
C ASP A 170 12.86 -9.74 -9.78
N ARG A 171 14.15 -9.86 -10.12
CA ARG A 171 15.15 -8.79 -9.94
C ARG A 171 14.81 -7.53 -10.75
N ILE A 172 14.58 -7.68 -12.05
CA ILE A 172 14.22 -6.58 -12.97
C ILE A 172 12.92 -5.92 -12.52
N LEU A 173 11.91 -6.69 -12.12
CA LEU A 173 10.68 -6.14 -11.56
C LEU A 173 10.96 -5.31 -10.30
N GLY A 174 11.79 -5.81 -9.39
CA GLY A 174 12.17 -5.09 -8.17
C GLY A 174 12.86 -3.75 -8.45
N GLU A 175 13.75 -3.71 -9.44
CA GLU A 175 14.39 -2.47 -9.93
C GLU A 175 13.35 -1.50 -10.50
N GLY A 176 12.46 -2.00 -11.36
CA GLY A 176 11.37 -1.22 -11.96
C GLY A 176 10.39 -0.63 -10.95
N ILE A 177 10.03 -1.40 -9.91
CA ILE A 177 9.20 -0.91 -8.81
C ILE A 177 9.89 0.25 -8.10
N ARG A 178 11.18 0.11 -7.76
CA ARG A 178 11.95 1.16 -7.08
C ARG A 178 12.03 2.43 -7.92
N GLU A 179 12.29 2.32 -9.22
CA GLU A 179 12.34 3.47 -10.11
C GLU A 179 10.98 4.16 -10.25
N ALA A 180 9.91 3.38 -10.49
CA ALA A 180 8.55 3.91 -10.58
C ALA A 180 8.12 4.59 -9.27
N ALA A 181 8.40 3.97 -8.12
CA ALA A 181 8.13 4.53 -6.80
C ALA A 181 8.87 5.86 -6.59
N ALA A 182 10.16 5.94 -6.93
CA ALA A 182 10.93 7.17 -6.82
C ALA A 182 10.33 8.32 -7.65
N VAL A 183 9.86 8.02 -8.87
CA VAL A 183 9.19 9.03 -9.74
C VAL A 183 7.83 9.46 -9.19
N LEU A 184 7.06 8.52 -8.63
CA LEU A 184 5.75 8.81 -8.03
C LEU A 184 5.87 9.66 -6.77
N GLU A 185 6.90 9.40 -5.97
CA GLU A 185 7.18 10.09 -4.71
C GLU A 185 7.73 11.52 -4.92
N ASP A 186 8.49 11.75 -5.99
CA ASP A 186 9.16 13.02 -6.24
C ASP A 186 8.17 14.20 -6.37
N ARG A 187 8.15 15.04 -5.33
CA ARG A 187 7.26 16.19 -5.23
C ARG A 187 7.68 17.37 -6.11
N THR A 188 8.91 17.39 -6.61
CA THR A 188 9.43 18.49 -7.43
C THR A 188 8.95 18.41 -8.89
N LEU A 189 8.49 17.24 -9.33
CA LEU A 189 8.11 17.01 -10.71
C LEU A 189 6.76 17.64 -11.05
N ARG A 190 6.75 18.43 -12.12
CA ARG A 190 5.51 18.85 -12.78
C ARG A 190 4.77 17.63 -13.36
N PRO A 191 3.43 17.65 -13.43
CA PRO A 191 2.64 16.48 -13.86
C PRO A 191 3.05 15.87 -15.20
N ARG A 192 3.37 16.69 -16.21
CA ARG A 192 3.82 16.21 -17.53
C ARG A 192 5.22 15.58 -17.49
N ARG A 193 6.12 16.09 -16.63
CA ARG A 193 7.48 15.55 -16.48
C ARG A 193 7.45 14.24 -15.69
N GLN A 194 6.65 14.17 -14.64
CA GLN A 194 6.43 12.94 -13.88
C GLN A 194 5.90 11.82 -14.78
N LEU A 195 4.91 12.11 -15.63
CA LEU A 195 4.38 11.11 -16.57
C LEU A 195 5.45 10.60 -17.56
N ARG A 196 6.26 11.51 -18.12
CA ARG A 196 7.35 11.12 -19.03
C ARG A 196 8.43 10.26 -18.35
N ARG A 197 8.85 10.64 -17.14
CA ARG A 197 9.82 9.83 -16.38
C ARG A 197 9.25 8.47 -16.01
N LEU A 198 7.98 8.41 -15.62
CA LEU A 198 7.30 7.16 -15.30
C LEU A 198 7.21 6.27 -16.53
N ALA A 199 6.85 6.82 -17.70
CA ALA A 199 6.87 6.08 -18.96
C ALA A 199 8.28 5.54 -19.28
N GLY A 200 9.32 6.35 -19.13
CA GLY A 200 10.71 5.92 -19.33
C GLY A 200 11.12 4.78 -18.40
N ALA A 201 10.72 4.81 -17.12
CA ALA A 201 10.97 3.70 -16.20
C ALA A 201 10.26 2.40 -16.64
N LEU A 202 9.03 2.50 -17.14
CA LEU A 202 8.28 1.35 -17.67
C LEU A 202 8.92 0.79 -18.96
N GLU A 203 9.40 1.68 -19.84
CA GLU A 203 10.14 1.31 -21.05
C GLU A 203 11.47 0.64 -20.71
N GLY A 204 12.22 1.17 -19.74
CA GLY A 204 13.46 0.55 -19.25
C GLY A 204 13.25 -0.87 -18.75
N VAL A 205 12.18 -1.11 -17.99
CA VAL A 205 11.82 -2.48 -17.55
C VAL A 205 11.45 -3.37 -18.73
N ARG A 206 10.66 -2.87 -19.69
CA ARG A 206 10.31 -3.61 -20.90
C ARG A 206 11.56 -4.03 -21.68
N ASP A 207 12.52 -3.12 -21.82
CA ASP A 207 13.72 -3.30 -22.63
C ASP A 207 14.77 -4.14 -21.92
N ALA A 208 14.81 -4.16 -20.58
CA ALA A 208 15.66 -5.05 -19.81
C ALA A 208 15.30 -6.55 -19.95
N PHE A 209 14.12 -6.85 -20.50
CA PHE A 209 13.68 -8.22 -20.84
C PHE A 209 13.93 -8.61 -22.30
N LEU A 210 14.56 -7.75 -23.10
CA LEU A 210 14.99 -8.03 -24.49
C LEU A 210 16.44 -8.52 -24.51
#